data_AF-A0A357MXN1-F1
#
_entry.id   AF-A0A357MXN1-F1
#
_cell.length_a   1.000
_cell.length_b   1.000
_cell.length_c   1.000
_cell.angle_alpha   90.00
_cell.angle_beta   90.00
_cell.angle_gamma   90.00
#
_symmetry.space_group_name_H-M   'P 1'
#
loop_
_entity.id
_entity.type
_entity.pdbx_description
1 polymer ?
#
loop_
_entity_poly.entity_id
_entity_poly.type
_entity_poly.pdbx_seq_one_letter_code
_entity_poly.pdbx_strand_id
1 'polypeptide(L)' 'MNFDYEQAGELKIGQVGIANLRIRTLDVERLVQEMQERVNRAPKLFGRAAVILDFGGLSQVPDVATAQALV' A
#
# COMPACT_ATOMS: atom_id res chain seq x y z
N MET A 1 -10.95 42.38 -0.52
CA MET A 1 -10.79 41.04 -1.11
C MET A 1 -11.56 40.08 -0.22
N ASN A 2 -12.63 39.48 -0.74
CA ASN A 2 -13.44 38.51 0.00
C ASN A 2 -12.76 37.15 -0.16
N PHE A 3 -12.10 36.65 0.88
CA PHE A 3 -11.51 35.31 0.86
C PHE A 3 -12.67 34.33 1.02
N ASP A 4 -12.96 33.61 -0.05
CA ASP A 4 -13.91 32.51 -0.01
C ASP A 4 -13.28 31.39 0.82
N TYR A 5 -13.83 31.13 2.00
CA TYR A 5 -13.36 30.08 2.91
C TYR A 5 -14.08 28.75 2.66
N GLU A 6 -14.79 28.61 1.54
CA GLU A 6 -15.39 27.35 1.16
C GLU A 6 -14.32 26.26 0.98
N GLN A 7 -14.54 25.15 1.67
CA GLN A 7 -13.67 23.99 1.58
C GLN A 7 -13.69 23.47 0.13
N ALA A 8 -12.54 23.49 -0.54
CA ALA A 8 -12.40 23.09 -1.94
C ALA A 8 -12.76 21.62 -2.23
N GLY A 9 -12.91 20.79 -1.20
CA GLY A 9 -13.40 19.42 -1.36
C GLY A 9 -13.39 18.59 -0.08
N GLU A 10 -14.13 17.50 -0.10
CA GLU A 10 -14.26 16.53 0.98
C GLU A 10 -13.45 15.26 0.69
N LEU A 11 -12.64 14.80 1.65
CA LEU A 11 -11.94 13.51 1.58
C LEU A 11 -12.76 12.46 2.34
N LYS A 12 -13.39 11.53 1.61
CA LYS A 12 -14.05 10.36 2.19
C LYS A 12 -13.16 9.13 2.09
N ILE A 13 -12.94 8.44 3.20
CA ILE A 13 -12.34 7.10 3.22
C ILE A 13 -13.49 6.09 3.17
N GLY A 14 -13.60 5.35 2.07
CA GLY A 14 -14.60 4.30 1.89
C GLY A 14 -14.10 2.92 2.35
N GLN A 15 -15.03 1.98 2.53
CA GLN A 15 -14.70 0.56 2.59
C GLN A 15 -14.29 0.12 1.18
N VAL A 16 -13.01 -0.16 0.97
CA VAL A 16 -12.51 -0.61 -0.33
C VAL A 16 -11.76 -1.92 -0.14
N GLY A 17 -12.08 -2.93 -0.95
CA GLY A 17 -11.45 -4.26 -0.97
C GLY A 17 -10.00 -4.24 -1.48
N ILE A 18 -9.26 -3.20 -1.13
CA ILE A 18 -7.84 -3.01 -1.44
C ILE A 18 -7.08 -3.41 -0.19
N ALA A 19 -6.19 -4.39 -0.32
CA ALA A 19 -5.31 -4.78 0.77
C ALA A 19 -4.23 -3.71 0.97
N ASN A 20 -3.97 -3.34 2.21
CA ASN A 20 -2.85 -2.46 2.55
C ASN A 20 -1.70 -3.34 3.07
N LEU A 21 -0.55 -3.28 2.42
CA LEU A 21 0.69 -3.90 2.87
C LEU A 21 1.62 -2.81 3.42
N ARG A 22 1.61 -2.64 4.74
CA ARG A 22 2.56 -1.75 5.43
C ARG A 22 3.91 -2.42 5.61
N ILE A 23 4.93 -1.84 5.00
CA ILE A 23 6.31 -2.32 5.04
C ILE A 23 7.01 -1.72 6.26
N ARG A 24 7.52 -2.60 7.14
CA ARG A 24 8.28 -2.22 8.34
C ARG A 24 9.79 -2.40 8.18
N THR A 25 10.18 -3.33 7.31
CA THR A 25 11.56 -3.61 6.93
C THR A 25 11.61 -3.83 5.43
N LEU A 26 12.60 -3.23 4.76
CA LEU A 26 12.76 -3.33 3.32
C LEU A 26 13.59 -4.58 2.97
N ASP A 27 12.94 -5.74 3.04
CA ASP A 27 13.47 -7.04 2.68
C ASP A 27 12.58 -7.63 1.57
N VAL A 28 13.00 -7.42 0.32
CA VAL A 28 12.19 -7.73 -0.87
C VAL A 28 11.92 -9.23 -0.98
N GLU A 29 12.94 -10.07 -0.77
CA GLU A 29 12.81 -11.53 -0.88
C GLU A 29 11.80 -12.06 0.14
N ARG A 30 11.91 -11.61 1.39
CA ARG A 30 10.98 -12.00 2.44
C ARG A 30 9.56 -11.52 2.16
N LEU A 31 9.39 -10.29 1.67
CA LEU A 31 8.07 -9.74 1.31
C LEU A 31 7.40 -10.58 0.22
N VAL A 32 8.15 -10.97 -0.81
CA VAL A 32 7.64 -11.83 -1.90
C VAL A 32 7.19 -13.19 -1.36
N GLN A 33 8.02 -13.86 -0.55
CA GLN A 33 7.65 -15.15 0.05
C GLN A 33 6.38 -15.03 0.91
N GLU A 34 6.34 -14.02 1.77
CA GLU A 34 5.22 -13.76 2.66
C GLU A 34 3.91 -13.44 1.92
N MET A 35 3.98 -12.76 0.76
CA MET A 35 2.81 -12.51 -0.08
C MET A 35 2.34 -13.76 -0.80
N GLN A 36 3.27 -14.57 -1.32
CA GLN A 36 2.94 -15.83 -1.98
C GLN A 36 2.25 -16.81 -1.00
N GLU A 37 2.71 -16.87 0.24
CA GLU A 37 2.03 -17.64 1.29
C GLU A 37 0.60 -17.16 1.55
N ARG A 38 0.35 -15.85 1.59
CA ARG A 38 -1.00 -15.29 1.78
C ARG A 38 -1.92 -15.67 0.62
N VAL A 39 -1.44 -15.55 -0.62
CA VAL A 39 -2.18 -15.97 -1.82
C VAL A 39 -2.50 -17.46 -1.79
N ASN A 40 -1.53 -18.32 -1.44
CA ASN A 40 -1.72 -19.76 -1.38
C ASN A 40 -2.72 -20.18 -0.29
N ARG A 41 -2.68 -19.52 0.88
CA ARG A 41 -3.59 -19.81 2.00
C ARG A 41 -5.03 -19.38 1.72
N ALA A 42 -5.23 -18.28 1.00
CA ALA A 42 -6.56 -17.76 0.72
C ALA A 42 -6.67 -17.17 -0.70
N PRO A 43 -6.66 -18.01 -1.75
CA PRO A 43 -6.60 -17.55 -3.14
C PRO A 43 -7.83 -16.75 -3.55
N LYS A 44 -9.01 -17.05 -2.99
CA LYS A 44 -10.25 -16.29 -3.24
C LYS A 44 -10.22 -14.86 -2.68
N LEU A 45 -9.43 -14.63 -1.63
CA LEU A 45 -9.29 -13.32 -1.00
C LEU A 45 -8.15 -12.51 -1.63
N PHE A 46 -7.03 -13.15 -1.99
CA PHE A 46 -5.80 -12.44 -2.35
C PHE A 46 -5.30 -12.63 -3.79
N GLY A 47 -5.78 -13.63 -4.54
CA GLY A 47 -5.18 -14.01 -5.83
C GLY A 47 -5.13 -12.91 -6.89
N ARG A 48 -5.99 -11.89 -6.79
CA ARG A 48 -6.00 -10.68 -7.63
C ARG A 48 -6.37 -9.43 -6.84
N ALA A 49 -6.12 -9.43 -5.53
CA ALA A 49 -6.43 -8.28 -4.71
C ALA A 49 -5.61 -7.08 -5.17
N ALA A 50 -6.25 -5.91 -5.28
CA ALA A 50 -5.51 -4.66 -5.40
C ALA A 50 -4.75 -4.43 -4.08
N VAL A 51 -3.48 -4.04 -4.17
CA VAL A 51 -2.62 -3.83 -3.00
C VAL A 51 -2.04 -2.41 -3.03
N ILE A 52 -2.10 -1.73 -1.90
CA ILE A 52 -1.31 -0.52 -1.63
C ILE A 52 -0.05 -0.93 -0.88
N LEU A 53 1.12 -0.61 -1.43
CA LEU A 53 2.39 -0.67 -0.70
C LEU A 53 2.53 0.60 0.12
N ASP A 54 2.50 0.45 1.45
CA ASP A 54 2.61 1.56 2.39
C ASP A 54 4.00 1.60 3.02
N PHE A 55 4.80 2.60 2.64
CA PHE A 55 6.15 2.85 3.15
C PHE A 55 6.19 3.67 4.44
N GLY A 56 5.05 4.10 4.98
CA GLY A 56 4.98 4.91 6.20
C GLY A 56 5.48 4.19 7.47
N GLY A 57 5.77 2.89 7.39
CA GLY A 57 6.43 2.13 8.46
C GLY A 57 7.96 2.16 8.42
N LEU A 58 8.57 2.74 7.39
CA LEU A 58 10.03 2.85 7.24
C LEU A 58 10.53 4.17 7.83
N SER A 59 11.76 4.16 8.35
CA SER A 59 12.43 5.38 8.82
C SER A 59 12.85 6.31 7.66
N GLN A 60 13.06 5.74 6.47
CA GLN A 60 13.38 6.48 5.25
C GLN A 60 12.55 5.95 4.09
N VAL A 61 12.15 6.87 3.21
CA VAL A 61 11.46 6.53 1.97
C VAL A 61 12.46 5.81 1.05
N PRO A 62 12.12 4.64 0.47
CA PRO A 62 13.02 3.96 -0.46
C PRO A 62 13.23 4.80 -1.72
N ASP A 63 14.38 4.61 -2.38
CA ASP A 63 14.58 5.17 -3.71
C ASP A 63 13.68 4.48 -4.75
N VAL A 64 13.62 5.09 -5.94
CA VAL A 64 12.75 4.63 -7.03
C VAL A 64 13.08 3.21 -7.46
N ALA A 65 14.36 2.86 -7.56
CA ALA A 65 14.79 1.53 -8.01
C ALA A 65 14.36 0.44 -7.02
N THR A 66 14.49 0.72 -5.72
CA THR A 66 14.12 -0.22 -4.66
C THR A 66 12.60 -0.36 -4.55
N ALA A 67 11.85 0.73 -4.73
CA ALA A 67 10.39 0.67 -4.78
C ALA A 67 9.88 -0.14 -6.00
N GLN A 68 10.55 -0.02 -7.15
CA GLN A 68 10.21 -0.78 -8.36
C GLN A 68 10.47 -2.28 -8.22
N ALA A 69 11.41 -2.70 -7.39
CA ALA A 69 11.67 -4.12 -7.13
C ALA A 69 10.51 -4.85 -6.43
N LEU A 70 9.48 -4.13 -5.96
CA LEU A 70 8.31 -4.68 -5.28
C LEU A 70 7.11 -4.93 -6.22
N VAL A 71 7.20 -4.56 -7.51
CA VAL A 71 6.10 -4.63 -8.50
C VAL A 71 6.48 -5.31 -9.81
#